data_AF-A0A2B7ZKM8-F1
#
_entry.id   AF-A0A2B7ZKM8-F1
#
_cell.length_a   1.000
_cell.length_b   1.000
_cell.length_c   1.000
_cell.angle_alpha   90.00
_cell.angle_beta   90.00
_cell.angle_gamma   90.00
#
_symmetry.space_group_name_H-M   'P 1'
#
loop_
_entity.id
_entity.type
_entity.pdbx_description
1 polymer ?
#
loop_
_entity_poly.entity_id
_entity_poly.type
_entity_poly.pdbx_seq_one_letter_code
_entity_poly.pdbx_strand_id
1 'polypeptide(L)'
;MAPGLLFVTMQPGENLSRAQFHDWYNNEHGPTRLRLPFVKNGFRFRTTDTMSGASSSSCPVSPEWLAIYDITDMAEMKREPYLRLRRDGVKSQREKETMAKITIDRRLYDFVESKEVEGYIPLEALKEAEAEVEADGRKRVLVAIIQTLHPDKEEEFNKWYREEHLPLLSKVPGWLRTRRFVSSAVEPTAIREYLSLHEYVSHDSPDGPEFKALNATPWREQVMANVVKDRSRRVYEHYYTFGAAPRDLASLFSETETGATTPFTSPDCVTKTLPTSSSSSSSSSSQPTLPAIESYITTPDGVTLPYRLEGSTNPHAPLILLSNSILTHYKIWDDFITSFFSSSSRPENHQYRILRYLTRGRSRNCGQQPITLDVLAADIITILDTLHIPKAAALIGVSLGGVTVLNTALKYPERTGTFIACDTNAKSPNGNREVWGERIAMAEREAAVATDTGEPIVGGQLAEVTVCRWFVKGGYDDGGQGEGRVRAVTEMVRGNSLEGFRKGVEALFQYDLREEMGRYRGGRGAFLVGEGDGVLPRTMREMVGMMGKGEESAAEFLVVESAGHLPMVERPERFEELVSGFLGRR
;
A
#
# COMPACT_ATOMS: atom_id res chain seq x y z
N MET A 1 -22.25 19.62 -8.42
CA MET A 1 -21.46 18.73 -7.55
C MET A 1 -21.02 19.58 -6.38
N ALA A 2 -21.52 19.29 -5.19
CA ALA A 2 -21.17 20.05 -3.99
C ALA A 2 -20.14 19.21 -3.22
N PRO A 3 -18.86 19.61 -3.16
CA PRO A 3 -17.88 18.89 -2.37
C PRO A 3 -18.18 19.06 -0.88
N GLY A 4 -17.65 18.15 -0.07
CA GLY A 4 -17.89 18.18 1.36
C GLY A 4 -17.01 17.21 2.12
N LEU A 5 -17.44 16.90 3.33
CA LEU A 5 -16.68 16.14 4.30
C LEU A 5 -17.57 15.10 4.98
N LEU A 6 -17.08 13.85 5.02
CA LEU A 6 -17.55 12.85 5.97
C LEU A 6 -16.70 12.95 7.23
N PHE A 7 -17.29 13.40 8.33
CA PHE A 7 -16.64 13.59 9.63
C PHE A 7 -17.15 12.55 10.62
N VAL A 8 -16.27 11.72 11.17
CA VAL A 8 -16.66 10.56 12.00
C VAL A 8 -15.83 10.52 13.27
N THR A 9 -16.47 10.70 14.43
CA THR A 9 -15.81 10.48 15.72
C THR A 9 -16.12 9.10 16.26
N MET A 10 -15.14 8.47 16.89
CA MET A 10 -15.28 7.13 17.48
C MET A 10 -14.69 7.06 18.89
N GLN A 11 -15.35 6.30 19.75
CA GLN A 11 -14.83 5.83 21.02
C GLN A 11 -14.95 4.30 21.09
N PRO A 12 -13.84 3.56 20.98
CA PRO A 12 -13.81 2.13 21.28
C PRO A 12 -14.22 1.87 22.73
N GLY A 13 -15.04 0.84 22.95
CA GLY A 13 -15.38 0.34 24.28
C GLY A 13 -14.21 -0.44 24.92
N GLU A 14 -14.25 -0.60 26.23
CA GLU A 14 -13.18 -1.26 27.02
C GLU A 14 -12.97 -2.74 26.65
N ASN A 15 -13.97 -3.38 26.03
CA ASN A 15 -13.96 -4.79 25.61
C ASN A 15 -13.50 -5.00 24.15
N LEU A 16 -12.98 -3.97 23.50
CA LEU A 16 -12.41 -4.02 22.15
C LEU A 16 -10.93 -3.68 22.25
N SER A 17 -10.05 -4.64 21.91
CA SER A 17 -8.62 -4.35 21.96
C SER A 17 -8.23 -3.31 20.92
N ARG A 18 -7.17 -2.55 21.19
CA ARG A 18 -6.68 -1.53 20.26
C ARG A 18 -6.28 -2.14 18.92
N ALA A 19 -5.58 -3.27 18.94
CA ALA A 19 -5.18 -3.97 17.72
C ALA A 19 -6.39 -4.38 16.86
N GLN A 20 -7.47 -4.91 17.47
CA GLN A 20 -8.73 -5.22 16.75
C GLN A 20 -9.36 -4.00 16.12
N PHE A 21 -9.41 -2.88 16.85
CA PHE A 21 -9.94 -1.63 16.35
C PHE A 21 -9.12 -1.10 15.17
N HIS A 22 -7.79 -1.13 15.27
CA HIS A 22 -6.89 -0.66 14.22
C HIS A 22 -6.92 -1.56 12.99
N ASP A 23 -6.92 -2.88 13.14
CA ASP A 23 -6.99 -3.81 12.00
C ASP A 23 -8.29 -3.64 11.21
N TRP A 24 -9.44 -3.62 11.90
CA TRP A 24 -10.72 -3.34 11.24
C TRP A 24 -10.70 -1.99 10.51
N TYR A 25 -10.23 -0.93 11.16
CA TYR A 25 -10.30 0.39 10.56
C TYR A 25 -9.32 0.52 9.38
N ASN A 26 -8.05 0.21 9.62
CA ASN A 26 -6.94 0.49 8.70
C ASN A 26 -6.88 -0.52 7.55
N ASN A 27 -7.28 -1.78 7.77
CA ASN A 27 -7.19 -2.83 6.76
C ASN A 27 -8.53 -3.22 6.10
N GLU A 28 -9.68 -2.72 6.59
CA GLU A 28 -11.00 -3.01 6.01
C GLU A 28 -11.83 -1.75 5.76
N HIS A 29 -12.19 -1.07 6.85
CA HIS A 29 -13.22 -0.05 6.85
C HIS A 29 -12.78 1.14 6.00
N GLY A 30 -11.60 1.70 6.28
CA GLY A 30 -10.99 2.79 5.53
C GLY A 30 -10.77 2.44 4.06
N PRO A 31 -9.98 1.40 3.72
CA PRO A 31 -9.72 1.01 2.34
C PRO A 31 -10.99 0.82 1.50
N THR A 32 -12.05 0.26 2.09
CA THR A 32 -13.34 0.08 1.40
C THR A 32 -14.00 1.41 1.01
N ARG A 33 -13.86 2.48 1.81
CA ARG A 33 -14.31 3.83 1.42
C ARG A 33 -13.43 4.41 0.33
N LEU A 34 -12.10 4.27 0.45
CA LEU A 34 -11.13 4.84 -0.49
C LEU A 34 -11.19 4.19 -1.89
N ARG A 35 -11.87 3.05 -2.03
CA ARG A 35 -12.20 2.43 -3.33
C ARG A 35 -13.40 3.08 -4.02
N LEU A 36 -14.14 3.95 -3.35
CA LEU A 36 -15.22 4.70 -3.97
C LEU A 36 -14.63 5.91 -4.70
N PRO A 37 -14.95 6.13 -5.99
CA PRO A 37 -14.29 7.16 -6.81
C PRO A 37 -14.55 8.59 -6.33
N PHE A 38 -15.60 8.80 -5.52
CA PHE A 38 -15.93 10.11 -4.97
C PHE A 38 -15.31 10.39 -3.59
N VAL A 39 -14.65 9.40 -2.96
CA VAL A 39 -13.88 9.57 -1.72
C VAL A 39 -12.43 9.83 -2.10
N LYS A 40 -11.99 11.09 -2.00
CA LYS A 40 -10.69 11.51 -2.53
C LYS A 40 -9.51 11.05 -1.67
N ASN A 41 -9.66 11.16 -0.36
CA ASN A 41 -8.65 10.86 0.63
C ASN A 41 -9.32 10.41 1.93
N GLY A 42 -8.52 10.02 2.92
CA GLY A 42 -9.03 9.74 4.24
C GLY A 42 -7.92 9.72 5.28
N PHE A 43 -8.21 10.26 6.45
CA PHE A 43 -7.24 10.43 7.53
C PHE A 43 -7.84 10.02 8.86
N ARG A 44 -7.02 9.42 9.72
CA ARG A 44 -7.31 9.20 11.14
C ARG A 44 -6.50 10.13 11.99
N PHE A 45 -7.14 10.59 13.05
CA PHE A 45 -6.52 11.41 14.07
C PHE A 45 -6.86 10.88 15.45
N ARG A 46 -5.97 11.14 16.41
CA ARG A 46 -6.16 10.83 17.83
C ARG A 46 -6.17 12.12 18.63
N THR A 47 -7.09 12.24 19.57
CA THR A 47 -7.21 13.44 20.40
C THR A 47 -5.98 13.61 21.30
N THR A 48 -5.55 14.85 21.48
CA THR A 48 -4.53 15.22 22.49
C THR A 48 -5.15 15.80 23.75
N ASP A 49 -6.45 16.13 23.72
CA ASP A 49 -7.20 16.61 24.89
C ASP A 49 -7.19 15.54 26.00
N THR A 50 -6.83 15.94 27.22
CA THR A 50 -6.79 15.04 28.40
C THR A 50 -7.76 15.47 29.49
N MET A 51 -8.27 14.50 30.24
CA MET A 51 -9.10 14.77 31.43
C MET A 51 -8.23 15.28 32.57
N SER A 52 -8.51 16.48 33.09
CA SER A 52 -7.85 17.02 34.28
C SER A 52 -8.36 16.33 35.55
N GLY A 53 -7.49 15.61 36.28
CA GLY A 53 -7.79 15.11 37.64
C GLY A 53 -7.40 13.66 37.99
N ALA A 54 -6.81 12.87 37.09
CA ALA A 54 -6.35 11.51 37.42
C ALA A 54 -4.84 11.48 37.69
N SER A 55 -4.44 10.98 38.86
CA SER A 55 -3.03 10.82 39.24
C SER A 55 -2.31 9.90 38.26
N SER A 56 -1.19 10.40 37.72
CA SER A 56 -0.12 9.69 36.99
C SER A 56 -0.45 9.00 35.64
N SER A 57 -1.65 9.13 35.08
CA SER A 57 -1.88 8.84 33.65
C SER A 57 -3.02 9.68 33.10
N SER A 58 -2.72 10.59 32.18
CA SER A 58 -3.71 11.50 31.59
C SER A 58 -4.56 10.76 30.55
N CYS A 59 -5.78 10.37 30.91
CA CYS A 59 -6.71 9.71 29.97
C CYS A 59 -7.23 10.71 28.91
N PRO A 60 -7.29 10.33 27.62
CA PRO A 60 -7.85 11.18 26.57
C PRO A 60 -9.34 11.48 26.79
N VAL A 61 -9.81 12.65 26.34
CA VAL A 61 -11.23 13.01 26.36
C VAL A 61 -12.00 12.26 25.28
N SER A 62 -13.10 11.60 25.65
CA SER A 62 -13.99 10.93 24.70
C SER A 62 -14.77 11.92 23.82
N PRO A 63 -15.03 11.61 22.53
CA PRO A 63 -14.49 10.49 21.76
C PRO A 63 -12.99 10.67 21.42
N GLU A 64 -12.19 9.63 21.60
CA GLU A 64 -10.72 9.66 21.41
C GLU A 64 -10.30 9.78 19.94
N TRP A 65 -11.07 9.21 19.00
CA TRP A 65 -10.66 9.05 17.61
C TRP A 65 -11.52 9.88 16.67
N LEU A 66 -10.89 10.39 15.61
CA LEU A 66 -11.53 11.07 14.49
C LEU A 66 -11.09 10.42 13.18
N ALA A 67 -12.01 10.26 12.25
CA ALA A 67 -11.71 10.02 10.85
C ALA A 67 -12.43 11.06 9.98
N ILE A 68 -11.72 11.60 8.99
CA ILE A 68 -12.29 12.53 8.01
C ILE A 68 -12.01 12.01 6.60
N TYR A 69 -12.95 12.25 5.68
CA TYR A 69 -12.81 11.92 4.27
C TYR A 69 -13.33 13.07 3.43
N ASP A 70 -12.51 13.55 2.48
CA ASP A 70 -12.96 14.54 1.52
C ASP A 70 -13.81 13.87 0.44
N ILE A 71 -15.03 14.39 0.27
CA ILE A 71 -16.02 13.88 -0.67
C ILE A 71 -16.13 14.87 -1.84
N THR A 72 -15.94 14.36 -3.05
CA THR A 72 -15.95 15.19 -4.28
C THR A 72 -17.36 15.66 -4.66
N ASP A 73 -18.39 14.84 -4.41
CA ASP A 73 -19.80 15.20 -4.57
C ASP A 73 -20.65 14.57 -3.47
N MET A 74 -21.22 15.41 -2.60
CA MET A 74 -22.01 14.99 -1.45
C MET A 74 -23.30 14.23 -1.85
N ALA A 75 -23.79 14.42 -3.07
CA ALA A 75 -24.93 13.65 -3.59
C ALA A 75 -24.66 12.13 -3.65
N GLU A 76 -23.39 11.73 -3.82
CA GLU A 76 -22.98 10.31 -3.85
C GLU A 76 -23.22 9.60 -2.52
N MET A 77 -23.25 10.34 -1.40
CA MET A 77 -23.52 9.79 -0.07
C MET A 77 -24.94 9.23 0.10
N LYS A 78 -25.82 9.48 -0.87
CA LYS A 78 -27.17 8.89 -0.96
C LYS A 78 -27.32 7.84 -2.06
N ARG A 79 -26.28 7.59 -2.84
CA ARG A 79 -26.35 6.66 -3.97
C ARG A 79 -25.95 5.25 -3.55
N GLU A 80 -26.33 4.30 -4.40
CA GLU A 80 -26.13 2.87 -4.18
C GLU A 80 -24.68 2.51 -3.81
N PRO A 81 -23.62 3.03 -4.48
CA PRO A 81 -22.24 2.66 -4.17
C PRO A 81 -21.82 2.93 -2.72
N TYR A 82 -22.31 4.02 -2.11
CA TYR A 82 -22.07 4.30 -0.69
C TYR A 82 -23.01 3.52 0.23
N LEU A 83 -24.31 3.53 -0.07
CA LEU A 83 -25.33 2.91 0.78
C LEU A 83 -25.16 1.39 0.88
N ARG A 84 -24.67 0.74 -0.18
CA ARG A 84 -24.43 -0.71 -0.20
C ARG A 84 -23.42 -1.15 0.85
N LEU A 85 -22.43 -0.30 1.20
CA LEU A 85 -21.44 -0.59 2.24
C LEU A 85 -22.09 -0.90 3.60
N ARG A 86 -23.34 -0.49 3.78
CA ARG A 86 -24.08 -0.66 5.03
C ARG A 86 -25.00 -1.89 5.06
N ARG A 87 -25.14 -2.61 3.94
CA ARG A 87 -26.07 -3.75 3.81
C ARG A 87 -25.46 -5.03 4.40
N ASP A 88 -26.31 -5.90 4.93
CA ASP A 88 -25.87 -7.11 5.66
C ASP A 88 -25.09 -8.13 4.82
N GLY A 89 -25.24 -8.11 3.50
CA GLY A 89 -24.47 -8.96 2.57
C GLY A 89 -23.13 -8.36 2.10
N VAL A 90 -22.84 -7.11 2.47
CA VAL A 90 -21.57 -6.43 2.15
C VAL A 90 -20.74 -6.24 3.41
N LYS A 91 -21.38 -5.91 4.53
CA LYS A 91 -20.70 -5.83 5.83
C LYS A 91 -20.16 -7.20 6.24
N SER A 92 -18.87 -7.26 6.50
CA SER A 92 -18.27 -8.47 7.06
C SER A 92 -18.76 -8.74 8.49
N GLN A 93 -18.54 -9.97 8.95
CA GLN A 93 -18.80 -10.31 10.35
C GLN A 93 -17.91 -9.50 11.30
N ARG A 94 -16.64 -9.27 10.93
CA ARG A 94 -15.72 -8.41 11.70
C ARG A 94 -16.25 -6.99 11.84
N GLU A 95 -16.75 -6.37 10.77
CA GLU A 95 -17.31 -5.02 10.84
C GLU A 95 -18.54 -4.96 11.74
N LYS A 96 -19.44 -5.95 11.69
CA LYS A 96 -20.62 -6.03 12.57
C LYS A 96 -20.21 -6.12 14.05
N GLU A 97 -19.29 -7.00 14.38
CA GLU A 97 -18.81 -7.23 15.75
C GLU A 97 -18.03 -6.04 16.31
N THR A 98 -17.15 -5.44 15.52
CA THR A 98 -16.37 -4.28 15.91
C THR A 98 -17.25 -3.05 16.08
N MET A 99 -18.16 -2.77 15.15
CA MET A 99 -19.07 -1.62 15.26
C MET A 99 -20.02 -1.73 16.47
N ALA A 100 -20.41 -2.94 16.87
CA ALA A 100 -21.24 -3.15 18.07
C ALA A 100 -20.52 -2.75 19.38
N LYS A 101 -19.19 -2.61 19.34
CA LYS A 101 -18.34 -2.26 20.50
C LYS A 101 -17.78 -0.84 20.43
N ILE A 102 -18.24 -0.02 19.48
CA ILE A 102 -17.74 1.34 19.28
C ILE A 102 -18.90 2.33 19.37
N THR A 103 -18.74 3.38 20.17
CA THR A 103 -19.60 4.56 20.06
C THR A 103 -19.14 5.38 18.87
N ILE A 104 -20.01 5.57 17.89
CA ILE A 104 -19.70 6.27 16.63
C ILE A 104 -20.69 7.41 16.41
N ASP A 105 -20.18 8.57 16.07
CA ASP A 105 -20.97 9.71 15.60
C ASP A 105 -20.49 10.10 14.21
N ARG A 106 -21.42 10.09 13.25
CA ARG A 106 -21.16 10.34 11.83
C ARG A 106 -21.92 11.59 11.40
N ARG A 107 -21.18 12.55 10.87
CA ARG A 107 -21.71 13.82 10.35
C ARG A 107 -21.28 14.04 8.92
N LEU A 108 -22.16 14.67 8.14
CA LEU A 108 -21.90 15.11 6.78
C LEU A 108 -21.89 16.63 6.75
N TYR A 109 -20.87 17.21 6.12
CA TYR A 109 -20.79 18.66 5.95
C TYR A 109 -20.57 19.03 4.49
N ASP A 110 -21.23 20.08 4.01
CA ASP A 110 -20.98 20.72 2.72
C ASP A 110 -19.86 21.75 2.86
N PHE A 111 -19.00 21.84 1.87
CA PHE A 111 -17.89 22.80 1.86
C PHE A 111 -18.40 24.25 1.74
N VAL A 112 -17.82 25.15 2.53
CA VAL A 112 -18.13 26.59 2.51
C VAL A 112 -16.97 27.38 1.91
N GLU A 113 -15.79 27.31 2.52
CA GLU A 113 -14.61 28.05 2.09
C GLU A 113 -13.31 27.44 2.65
N SER A 114 -12.18 27.80 2.06
CA SER A 114 -10.84 27.43 2.53
C SER A 114 -9.88 28.60 2.37
N LYS A 115 -8.91 28.68 3.27
CA LYS A 115 -7.72 29.54 3.14
C LYS A 115 -6.50 28.74 3.56
N GLU A 116 -5.41 28.84 2.83
CA GLU A 116 -4.15 28.15 3.11
C GLU A 116 -2.96 29.09 2.94
N VAL A 117 -1.83 28.72 3.53
CA VAL A 117 -0.55 29.38 3.30
C VAL A 117 -0.06 29.13 1.87
N GLU A 118 0.74 30.06 1.35
CA GLU A 118 1.42 29.85 0.08
C GLU A 118 2.36 28.63 0.16
N GLY A 119 2.34 27.76 -0.84
CA GLY A 119 3.13 26.52 -0.85
C GLY A 119 2.62 25.43 0.09
N TYR A 120 1.37 25.51 0.55
CA TYR A 120 0.76 24.47 1.37
C TYR A 120 0.88 23.07 0.72
N ILE A 121 1.39 22.11 1.50
CA ILE A 121 1.48 20.70 1.10
C ILE A 121 0.39 19.91 1.83
N PRO A 122 -0.54 19.27 1.10
CA PRO A 122 -1.63 18.50 1.70
C PRO A 122 -1.13 17.20 2.32
N LEU A 123 -1.84 16.71 3.36
CA LEU A 123 -1.46 15.51 4.12
C LEU A 123 -1.27 14.27 3.23
N GLU A 124 -2.08 14.11 2.19
CA GLU A 124 -1.97 12.99 1.24
C GLU A 124 -0.73 13.04 0.34
N ALA A 125 -0.08 14.20 0.22
CA ALA A 125 1.15 14.37 -0.57
C ALA A 125 2.43 14.27 0.28
N LEU A 126 2.30 14.23 1.62
CA LEU A 126 3.43 14.03 2.51
C LEU A 126 3.80 12.55 2.57
N LYS A 127 5.09 12.25 2.72
CA LYS A 127 5.50 10.90 3.09
C LYS A 127 4.99 10.60 4.50
N GLU A 128 4.73 9.33 4.81
CA GLU A 128 4.15 8.97 6.12
C GLU A 128 4.96 9.52 7.31
N ALA A 129 6.30 9.42 7.27
CA ALA A 129 7.16 9.98 8.31
C ALA A 129 7.03 11.51 8.44
N GLU A 130 6.85 12.22 7.32
CA GLU A 130 6.67 13.68 7.26
C GLU A 130 5.25 14.10 7.67
N ALA A 131 4.27 13.20 7.59
CA ALA A 131 2.89 13.42 8.04
C ALA A 131 2.76 13.36 9.57
N GLU A 132 3.59 12.55 10.23
CA GLU A 132 3.66 12.45 11.70
C GLU A 132 4.47 13.60 12.30
N VAL A 133 5.65 13.86 11.75
CA VAL A 133 6.61 14.84 12.26
C VAL A 133 7.35 15.53 11.10
N GLU A 134 7.33 16.85 11.07
CA GLU A 134 8.13 17.68 10.16
C GLU A 134 9.63 17.43 10.38
N ALA A 135 10.46 17.78 9.39
CA ALA A 135 11.91 17.51 9.41
C ALA A 135 12.65 18.10 10.64
N ASP A 136 12.05 19.08 11.33
CA ASP A 136 12.60 19.73 12.52
C ASP A 136 11.98 19.25 13.84
N GLY A 137 11.20 18.17 13.83
CA GLY A 137 10.62 17.56 15.03
C GLY A 137 9.23 18.08 15.41
N ARG A 138 8.65 19.02 14.65
CA ARG A 138 7.32 19.58 14.91
C ARG A 138 6.22 18.70 14.33
N LYS A 139 5.08 18.58 15.02
CA LYS A 139 3.95 17.74 14.59
C LYS A 139 2.87 18.53 13.88
N ARG A 140 2.12 17.90 12.97
CA ARG A 140 0.90 18.49 12.44
C ARG A 140 -0.28 18.28 13.39
N VAL A 141 -0.98 19.37 13.69
CA VAL A 141 -2.10 19.40 14.62
C VAL A 141 -3.35 19.86 13.89
N LEU A 142 -4.46 19.14 14.09
CA LEU A 142 -5.77 19.49 13.61
C LEU A 142 -6.62 20.01 14.78
N VAL A 143 -7.05 21.26 14.72
CA VAL A 143 -8.02 21.84 15.65
C VAL A 143 -9.39 21.86 14.97
N ALA A 144 -10.32 21.04 15.48
CA ALA A 144 -11.70 21.02 15.03
C ALA A 144 -12.57 21.88 15.95
N ILE A 145 -13.31 22.82 15.38
CA ILE A 145 -14.26 23.66 16.11
C ILE A 145 -15.64 23.45 15.49
N ILE A 146 -16.61 23.00 16.30
CA ILE A 146 -18.01 22.89 15.89
C ILE A 146 -18.80 23.98 16.62
N GLN A 147 -19.61 24.73 15.87
CA GLN A 147 -20.42 25.82 16.38
C GLN A 147 -21.86 25.73 15.88
N THR A 148 -22.80 25.99 16.78
CA THR A 148 -24.20 26.28 16.42
C THR A 148 -24.42 27.78 16.55
N LEU A 149 -25.34 28.31 15.75
CA LEU A 149 -25.64 29.74 15.74
C LEU A 149 -27.05 30.02 16.28
N HIS A 150 -27.26 31.22 16.80
CA HIS A 150 -28.61 31.74 16.97
C HIS A 150 -29.33 31.88 15.61
N PRO A 151 -30.67 31.81 15.56
CA PRO A 151 -31.43 32.00 14.32
C PRO A 151 -31.05 33.30 13.61
N ASP A 152 -31.01 33.27 12.27
CA ASP A 152 -30.74 34.42 11.40
C ASP A 152 -29.36 35.09 11.57
N LYS A 153 -28.42 34.44 12.28
CA LYS A 153 -27.05 34.98 12.51
C LYS A 153 -25.97 34.47 11.57
N GLU A 154 -26.34 33.69 10.56
CA GLU A 154 -25.39 33.10 9.63
C GLU A 154 -24.57 34.11 8.82
N GLU A 155 -25.23 35.13 8.26
CA GLU A 155 -24.55 36.12 7.43
C GLU A 155 -23.52 36.90 8.27
N GLU A 156 -23.91 37.30 9.48
CA GLU A 156 -23.03 37.96 10.45
C GLU A 156 -21.83 37.07 10.81
N PHE A 157 -22.06 35.79 11.09
CA PHE A 157 -21.00 34.82 11.39
C PHE A 157 -20.01 34.66 10.23
N ASN A 158 -20.51 34.46 9.01
CA ASN A 158 -19.69 34.27 7.82
C ASN A 158 -18.97 35.54 7.39
N LYS A 159 -19.54 36.72 7.64
CA LYS A 159 -18.89 38.01 7.42
C LYS A 159 -17.72 38.20 8.37
N TRP A 160 -17.93 38.02 9.68
CA TRP A 160 -16.87 38.08 10.69
C TRP A 160 -15.72 37.12 10.37
N TYR A 161 -16.06 35.90 9.96
CA TYR A 161 -15.05 34.88 9.67
C TYR A 161 -14.15 35.29 8.50
N ARG A 162 -14.72 35.86 7.43
CA ARG A 162 -13.99 36.29 6.23
C ARG A 162 -13.21 37.57 6.43
N GLU A 163 -13.81 38.56 7.09
CA GLU A 163 -13.26 39.91 7.18
C GLU A 163 -12.29 40.10 8.36
N GLU A 164 -12.47 39.37 9.46
CA GLU A 164 -11.63 39.51 10.65
C GLU A 164 -10.95 38.20 11.06
N HIS A 165 -11.71 37.12 11.29
CA HIS A 165 -11.18 35.93 11.94
C HIS A 165 -10.10 35.21 11.11
N LEU A 166 -10.37 34.85 9.85
CA LEU A 166 -9.40 34.17 8.98
C LEU A 166 -8.16 35.01 8.67
N PRO A 167 -8.28 36.32 8.35
CA PRO A 167 -7.10 37.18 8.18
C PRO A 167 -6.20 37.22 9.41
N LEU A 168 -6.75 37.29 10.62
CA LEU A 168 -5.96 37.27 11.86
C LEU A 168 -5.41 35.89 12.16
N LEU A 169 -6.22 34.83 12.00
CA LEU A 169 -5.80 33.45 12.24
C LEU A 169 -4.64 33.04 11.33
N SER A 170 -4.64 33.49 10.07
CA SER A 170 -3.54 33.20 9.14
C SER A 170 -2.19 33.83 9.49
N LYS A 171 -2.17 34.72 10.50
CA LYS A 171 -0.93 35.30 11.04
C LYS A 171 -0.43 34.54 12.27
N VAL A 172 -1.23 33.63 12.84
CA VAL A 172 -0.81 32.83 13.99
C VAL A 172 0.34 31.91 13.55
N PRO A 173 1.48 31.92 14.26
CA PRO A 173 2.61 31.07 13.93
C PRO A 173 2.21 29.60 13.77
N GLY A 174 2.76 28.93 12.77
CA GLY A 174 2.46 27.52 12.49
C GLY A 174 1.13 27.26 11.79
N TRP A 175 0.25 28.25 11.59
CA TRP A 175 -0.98 28.06 10.82
C TRP A 175 -0.67 27.62 9.38
N LEU A 176 -1.34 26.56 8.90
CA LEU A 176 -1.18 26.04 7.55
C LEU A 176 -2.43 26.26 6.70
N ARG A 177 -3.60 25.89 7.24
CA ARG A 177 -4.85 25.90 6.49
C ARG A 177 -6.05 25.99 7.41
N THR A 178 -7.10 26.62 6.94
CA THR A 178 -8.44 26.53 7.52
C THR A 178 -9.42 26.11 6.44
N ARG A 179 -10.22 25.08 6.72
CA ARG A 179 -11.39 24.71 5.91
C ARG A 179 -12.65 24.87 6.74
N ARG A 180 -13.68 25.47 6.17
CA ARG A 180 -14.99 25.64 6.81
C ARG A 180 -16.05 24.86 6.06
N PHE A 181 -16.95 24.28 6.83
CA PHE A 181 -18.05 23.47 6.35
C PHE A 181 -19.31 23.76 7.16
N VAL A 182 -20.45 23.34 6.62
CA VAL A 182 -21.75 23.46 7.26
C VAL A 182 -22.55 22.17 7.11
N SER A 183 -23.37 21.82 8.11
CA SER A 183 -24.14 20.57 8.11
C SER A 183 -24.86 20.36 6.78
N SER A 184 -24.63 19.20 6.17
CA SER A 184 -24.95 18.97 4.76
C SER A 184 -26.46 18.97 4.48
N ALA A 185 -26.87 19.59 3.39
CA ALA A 185 -28.26 19.51 2.91
C ALA A 185 -28.66 18.09 2.49
N VAL A 186 -27.68 17.21 2.26
CA VAL A 186 -27.92 15.79 1.97
C VAL A 186 -28.48 15.08 3.19
N GLU A 187 -28.10 15.44 4.42
CA GLU A 187 -28.63 14.81 5.63
C GLU A 187 -29.10 15.93 6.57
N PRO A 188 -30.26 16.55 6.27
CA PRO A 188 -30.67 17.77 6.94
C PRO A 188 -30.88 17.51 8.43
N THR A 189 -30.24 18.33 9.25
CA THR A 189 -30.38 18.33 10.71
C THR A 189 -31.29 19.48 11.14
N ALA A 190 -32.00 19.31 12.26
CA ALA A 190 -32.82 20.38 12.83
C ALA A 190 -31.97 21.57 13.30
N ILE A 191 -30.73 21.29 13.75
CA ILE A 191 -29.77 22.30 14.17
C ILE A 191 -28.66 22.35 13.13
N ARG A 192 -28.42 23.53 12.59
CA ARG A 192 -27.36 23.77 11.62
C ARG A 192 -26.03 23.96 12.35
N GLU A 193 -25.05 23.15 11.98
CA GLU A 193 -23.72 23.17 12.59
C GLU A 193 -22.69 23.68 11.59
N TYR A 194 -21.79 24.53 12.06
CA TYR A 194 -20.59 24.95 11.33
C TYR A 194 -19.38 24.23 11.88
N LEU A 195 -18.62 23.57 11.00
CA LEU A 195 -17.35 22.94 11.32
C LEU A 195 -16.22 23.78 10.73
N SER A 196 -15.26 24.16 11.57
CA SER A 196 -13.99 24.74 11.13
C SER A 196 -12.86 23.78 11.48
N LEU A 197 -12.09 23.39 10.47
CA LEU A 197 -10.90 22.57 10.60
C LEU A 197 -9.68 23.46 10.37
N HIS A 198 -8.88 23.63 11.41
CA HIS A 198 -7.64 24.41 11.37
C HIS A 198 -6.45 23.48 11.48
N GLU A 199 -5.56 23.54 10.50
CA GLU A 199 -4.36 22.72 10.42
C GLU A 199 -3.15 23.61 10.78
N TYR A 200 -2.31 23.09 11.67
CA TYR A 200 -1.11 23.77 12.17
C TYR A 200 0.10 22.84 12.14
N VAL A 201 1.29 23.42 12.11
CA VAL A 201 2.52 22.82 12.63
C VAL A 201 2.69 23.25 14.09
N SER A 202 2.94 22.31 14.99
CA SER A 202 3.17 22.57 16.41
C SER A 202 4.28 23.60 16.59
N HIS A 203 4.12 24.54 17.52
CA HIS A 203 5.09 25.59 17.77
C HIS A 203 5.15 25.93 19.26
N ASP A 204 6.26 26.57 19.67
CA ASP A 204 6.56 26.79 21.10
C ASP A 204 5.68 27.85 21.78
N SER A 205 4.84 28.56 21.04
CA SER A 205 4.04 29.68 21.56
C SER A 205 2.57 29.64 21.11
N PRO A 206 1.80 28.57 21.43
CA PRO A 206 0.40 28.43 21.02
C PRO A 206 -0.50 29.59 21.51
N ASP A 207 -0.10 30.27 22.59
CA ASP A 207 -0.76 31.45 23.15
C ASP A 207 0.03 32.77 22.92
N GLY A 208 0.74 32.85 21.79
CA GLY A 208 1.54 34.00 21.38
C GLY A 208 0.73 35.30 21.16
N PRO A 209 1.39 36.44 20.91
CA PRO A 209 0.74 37.73 20.76
C PRO A 209 -0.30 37.76 19.63
N GLU A 210 -0.08 37.05 18.52
CA GLU A 210 -1.03 36.93 17.42
C GLU A 210 -2.30 36.18 17.85
N PHE A 211 -2.15 35.09 18.63
CA PHE A 211 -3.30 34.35 19.15
C PHE A 211 -4.06 35.16 20.21
N LYS A 212 -3.37 35.94 21.04
CA LYS A 212 -4.00 36.88 21.97
C LYS A 212 -4.75 37.98 21.22
N ALA A 213 -4.15 38.57 20.19
CA ALA A 213 -4.78 39.60 19.37
C ALA A 213 -6.03 39.08 18.65
N LEU A 214 -5.96 37.87 18.08
CA LEU A 214 -7.12 37.17 17.50
C LEU A 214 -8.28 37.04 18.49
N ASN A 215 -8.00 36.80 19.77
CA ASN A 215 -9.01 36.57 20.79
C ASN A 215 -9.53 37.85 21.48
N ALA A 216 -8.87 39.00 21.28
CA ALA A 216 -9.15 40.26 21.97
C ALA A 216 -9.91 41.29 21.11
N THR A 217 -10.39 40.92 19.92
CA THR A 217 -11.14 41.86 19.07
C THR A 217 -12.55 42.11 19.61
N PRO A 218 -13.04 43.36 19.60
CA PRO A 218 -14.42 43.66 20.02
C PRO A 218 -15.48 42.91 19.18
N TRP A 219 -15.22 42.72 17.88
CA TRP A 219 -16.17 42.02 16.99
C TRP A 219 -16.24 40.52 17.31
N ARG A 220 -15.11 39.85 17.61
CA ARG A 220 -15.14 38.47 18.13
C ARG A 220 -15.95 38.39 19.41
N GLU A 221 -15.74 39.30 20.36
CA GLU A 221 -16.49 39.29 21.63
C GLU A 221 -18.00 39.37 21.37
N GLN A 222 -18.44 40.29 20.50
CA GLN A 222 -19.83 40.40 20.08
C GLN A 222 -20.35 39.10 19.43
N VAL A 223 -19.56 38.49 18.53
CA VAL A 223 -19.94 37.26 17.83
C VAL A 223 -20.07 36.09 18.80
N MET A 224 -19.12 35.94 19.72
CA MET A 224 -19.17 34.87 20.73
C MET A 224 -20.32 35.05 21.71
N ALA A 225 -20.72 36.29 22.01
CA ALA A 225 -21.80 36.57 22.94
C ALA A 225 -23.21 36.48 22.31
N ASN A 226 -23.36 36.88 21.04
CA ASN A 226 -24.69 37.12 20.43
C ASN A 226 -24.97 36.33 19.15
N VAL A 227 -23.96 35.70 18.55
CA VAL A 227 -24.10 34.96 17.28
C VAL A 227 -23.91 33.47 17.49
N VAL A 228 -22.83 33.08 18.16
CA VAL A 228 -22.53 31.68 18.50
C VAL A 228 -23.38 31.28 19.70
N LYS A 229 -24.15 30.21 19.55
CA LYS A 229 -25.00 29.65 20.62
C LYS A 229 -24.24 28.61 21.44
N ASP A 230 -23.74 27.58 20.77
CA ASP A 230 -22.92 26.53 21.37
C ASP A 230 -21.60 26.38 20.61
N ARG A 231 -20.55 25.98 21.32
CA ARG A 231 -19.22 25.77 20.75
C ARG A 231 -18.53 24.58 21.39
N SER A 232 -17.97 23.70 20.57
CA SER A 232 -17.02 22.69 20.99
C SER A 232 -15.70 22.87 20.26
N ARG A 233 -14.60 22.53 20.94
CA ARG A 233 -13.25 22.56 20.38
C ARG A 233 -12.57 21.25 20.75
N ARG A 234 -11.92 20.63 19.77
CA ARG A 234 -11.13 19.41 19.94
C ARG A 234 -9.80 19.55 19.22
N VAL A 235 -8.75 19.00 19.81
CA VAL A 235 -7.40 19.00 19.23
C VAL A 235 -6.96 17.59 18.95
N TYR A 236 -6.44 17.36 17.75
CA TYR A 236 -6.01 16.06 17.30
C TYR A 236 -4.61 16.09 16.66
N GLU A 237 -3.88 14.99 16.82
CA GLU A 237 -2.67 14.68 16.05
C GLU A 237 -3.03 13.65 14.96
N HIS A 238 -2.36 13.76 13.81
CA HIS A 238 -2.45 12.74 12.76
C HIS A 238 -1.99 11.39 13.30
N TYR A 239 -2.69 10.33 12.89
CA TYR A 239 -2.40 8.96 13.31
C TYR A 239 -2.18 8.03 12.11
N TYR A 240 -2.99 8.17 11.06
CA TYR A 240 -2.89 7.29 9.90
C TYR A 240 -3.52 7.91 8.66
N THR A 241 -2.89 7.73 7.50
CA THR A 241 -3.47 8.10 6.19
C THR A 241 -4.00 6.85 5.52
N PHE A 242 -5.28 6.80 5.15
CA PHE A 242 -5.81 5.65 4.44
C PHE A 242 -5.32 5.60 2.98
N GLY A 243 -5.22 4.38 2.46
CA GLY A 243 -5.14 4.12 1.02
C GLY A 243 -6.21 3.10 0.62
N ALA A 244 -6.50 2.98 -0.67
CA ALA A 244 -7.42 1.97 -1.20
C ALA A 244 -6.87 0.53 -1.07
N ALA A 245 -5.55 0.40 -0.89
CA ALA A 245 -4.86 -0.85 -0.58
C ALA A 245 -4.44 -0.89 0.90
N PRO A 246 -4.87 -1.89 1.68
CA PRO A 246 -4.51 -2.04 3.09
C PRO A 246 -3.02 -2.35 3.29
N ARG A 247 -2.38 -1.73 4.29
CA ARG A 247 -0.93 -1.85 4.51
C ARG A 247 -0.49 -1.83 5.97
N ASP A 248 -1.42 -1.85 6.92
CA ASP A 248 -1.10 -1.78 8.34
C ASP A 248 -0.80 -3.17 8.90
N LEU A 249 0.50 -3.53 8.91
CA LEU A 249 0.97 -4.76 9.55
C LEU A 249 1.10 -4.61 11.06
N ALA A 250 1.22 -3.40 11.60
CA ALA A 250 1.39 -3.15 13.03
C ALA A 250 0.18 -3.62 13.83
N SER A 251 -1.04 -3.46 13.28
CA SER A 251 -2.25 -3.95 13.94
C SER A 251 -2.37 -5.48 14.01
N LEU A 252 -1.61 -6.21 13.18
CA LEU A 252 -1.68 -7.67 13.05
C LEU A 252 -0.75 -8.44 14.01
N PHE A 253 0.00 -7.70 14.81
CA PHE A 253 0.94 -8.24 15.78
C PHE A 253 0.80 -7.47 17.09
N SER A 254 0.87 -8.19 18.21
CA SER A 254 0.93 -7.59 19.53
C SER A 254 1.88 -8.40 20.39
N GLU A 255 2.88 -7.74 20.96
CA GLU A 255 3.82 -8.35 21.91
C GLU A 255 3.14 -8.67 23.24
N THR A 256 2.10 -7.92 23.60
CA THR A 256 1.46 -7.96 24.92
C THR A 256 0.11 -8.68 24.93
N GLU A 257 -0.53 -8.84 23.78
CA GLU A 257 -1.86 -9.43 23.64
C GLU A 257 -1.87 -10.52 22.56
N THR A 258 -1.44 -11.73 22.94
CA THR A 258 -1.51 -12.89 22.05
C THR A 258 -2.94 -13.12 21.57
N GLY A 259 -3.14 -13.20 20.25
CA GLY A 259 -4.47 -13.39 19.66
C GLY A 259 -5.36 -12.15 19.69
N ALA A 260 -4.78 -10.95 19.90
CA ALA A 260 -5.53 -9.71 19.84
C ALA A 260 -6.34 -9.61 18.55
N THR A 261 -5.71 -9.84 17.40
CA THR A 261 -6.38 -9.92 16.10
C THR A 261 -6.50 -11.36 15.63
N THR A 262 -7.63 -11.69 14.98
CA THR A 262 -7.89 -12.99 14.37
C THR A 262 -7.77 -12.91 12.84
N PRO A 263 -7.44 -14.02 12.15
CA PRO A 263 -7.46 -14.05 10.69
C PRO A 263 -8.80 -13.60 10.13
N PHE A 264 -8.74 -12.78 9.08
CA PHE A 264 -9.91 -12.24 8.42
C PHE A 264 -9.86 -12.52 6.92
N THR A 265 -11.04 -12.73 6.32
CA THR A 265 -11.24 -12.74 4.88
C THR A 265 -12.50 -11.93 4.57
N SER A 266 -12.40 -11.00 3.63
CA SER A 266 -13.53 -10.18 3.20
C SER A 266 -14.61 -11.04 2.52
N PRO A 267 -15.88 -10.60 2.50
CA PRO A 267 -16.97 -11.39 1.91
C PRO A 267 -16.78 -11.79 0.44
N ASP A 268 -16.03 -10.99 -0.33
CA ASP A 268 -15.64 -11.25 -1.72
C ASP A 268 -14.33 -12.05 -1.86
N CYS A 269 -13.72 -12.48 -0.74
CA CYS A 269 -12.50 -13.28 -0.65
C CYS A 269 -11.22 -12.62 -1.21
N VAL A 270 -11.26 -11.33 -1.57
CA VAL A 270 -10.11 -10.65 -2.20
C VAL A 270 -9.19 -9.97 -1.21
N THR A 271 -9.66 -9.65 0.00
CA THR A 271 -8.85 -9.01 1.05
C THR A 271 -8.78 -9.91 2.27
N LYS A 272 -7.57 -10.19 2.76
CA LYS A 272 -7.33 -11.02 3.93
C LYS A 272 -6.30 -10.35 4.83
N THR A 273 -6.49 -10.49 6.14
CA THR A 273 -5.44 -10.17 7.12
C THR A 273 -5.10 -11.45 7.87
N LEU A 274 -3.80 -11.70 8.03
CA LEU A 274 -3.23 -12.90 8.59
C LEU A 274 -2.33 -12.49 9.75
N PRO A 275 -2.87 -12.38 10.97
CA PRO A 275 -2.08 -12.10 12.16
C PRO A 275 -1.02 -13.15 12.45
N THR A 276 -0.01 -12.77 13.22
CA THR A 276 0.97 -13.74 13.73
C THR A 276 0.28 -14.73 14.65
N SER A 277 0.22 -16.00 14.25
CA SER A 277 -0.30 -17.07 15.11
C SER A 277 0.81 -17.67 15.95
N SER A 278 0.58 -17.79 17.25
CA SER A 278 1.39 -18.62 18.15
C SER A 278 0.97 -20.11 18.13
N SER A 279 -0.08 -20.48 17.38
CA SER A 279 -0.63 -21.85 17.34
C SER A 279 -0.37 -22.55 16.00
N SER A 280 0.80 -23.17 15.89
CA SER A 280 1.06 -24.24 14.92
C SER A 280 0.47 -25.56 15.44
N SER A 281 -0.82 -25.83 15.21
CA SER A 281 -1.43 -27.13 15.48
C SER A 281 -1.60 -28.01 14.22
N SER A 282 -1.07 -27.59 13.07
CA SER A 282 -0.93 -28.46 11.89
C SER A 282 0.55 -28.73 11.60
N SER A 283 0.90 -30.01 11.66
CA SER A 283 2.23 -30.55 11.39
C SER A 283 2.65 -30.31 9.94
N SER A 284 3.55 -29.36 9.69
CA SER A 284 4.60 -29.43 8.63
C SER A 284 5.49 -28.18 8.49
N SER A 285 5.33 -27.10 9.26
CA SER A 285 6.34 -26.03 9.30
C SER A 285 6.46 -25.40 10.69
N SER A 286 7.64 -25.52 11.30
CA SER A 286 7.97 -25.08 12.64
C SER A 286 8.52 -23.65 12.65
N GLN A 287 7.79 -22.69 12.08
CA GLN A 287 8.17 -21.27 12.08
C GLN A 287 6.96 -20.37 12.35
N PRO A 288 7.12 -19.29 13.14
CA PRO A 288 6.05 -18.33 13.37
C PRO A 288 5.65 -17.66 12.05
N THR A 289 4.37 -17.70 11.72
CA THR A 289 3.84 -17.06 10.51
C THR A 289 3.96 -15.54 10.65
N LEU A 290 4.73 -14.89 9.78
CA LEU A 290 4.82 -13.44 9.72
C LEU A 290 3.43 -12.82 9.51
N PRO A 291 3.13 -11.66 10.11
CA PRO A 291 1.89 -10.98 9.83
C PRO A 291 1.83 -10.62 8.36
N ALA A 292 0.67 -10.80 7.74
CA ALA A 292 0.51 -10.55 6.32
C ALA A 292 -0.87 -10.00 5.94
N ILE A 293 -0.89 -9.23 4.86
CA ILE A 293 -2.10 -8.72 4.21
C ILE A 293 -2.10 -9.23 2.78
N GLU A 294 -3.22 -9.82 2.35
CA GLU A 294 -3.49 -10.10 0.94
C GLU A 294 -4.58 -9.14 0.49
N SER A 295 -4.38 -8.42 -0.61
CA SER A 295 -5.40 -7.55 -1.20
C SER A 295 -5.08 -7.28 -2.66
N TYR A 296 -5.58 -6.17 -3.21
CA TYR A 296 -5.29 -5.76 -4.57
C TYR A 296 -5.08 -4.25 -4.70
N ILE A 297 -4.35 -3.88 -5.75
CA ILE A 297 -4.16 -2.51 -6.21
C ILE A 297 -4.85 -2.37 -7.55
N THR A 298 -5.51 -1.23 -7.79
CA THR A 298 -6.10 -0.93 -9.10
C THR A 298 -5.25 0.13 -9.78
N THR A 299 -4.73 -0.20 -10.94
CA THR A 299 -3.92 0.70 -11.76
C THR A 299 -4.78 1.81 -12.39
N PRO A 300 -4.18 2.92 -12.84
CA PRO A 300 -4.94 4.02 -13.47
C PRO A 300 -5.79 3.61 -14.68
N ASP A 301 -5.39 2.56 -15.40
CA ASP A 301 -6.14 2.00 -16.53
C ASP A 301 -7.12 0.89 -16.13
N GLY A 302 -7.34 0.67 -14.84
CA GLY A 302 -8.37 -0.22 -14.29
C GLY A 302 -7.94 -1.68 -14.08
N VAL A 303 -6.67 -2.03 -14.29
CA VAL A 303 -6.16 -3.38 -14.03
C VAL A 303 -5.99 -3.62 -12.55
N THR A 304 -6.48 -4.77 -12.09
CA THR A 304 -6.34 -5.25 -10.72
C THR A 304 -5.05 -6.07 -10.58
N LEU A 305 -4.18 -5.68 -9.66
CA LEU A 305 -2.95 -6.37 -9.28
C LEU A 305 -3.08 -6.93 -7.86
N PRO A 306 -3.44 -8.21 -7.70
CA PRO A 306 -3.40 -8.87 -6.40
C PRO A 306 -2.00 -8.84 -5.80
N TYR A 307 -1.90 -8.57 -4.50
CA TYR A 307 -0.64 -8.54 -3.78
C TYR A 307 -0.73 -9.20 -2.41
N ARG A 308 0.44 -9.55 -1.89
CA ARG A 308 0.69 -9.96 -0.51
C ARG A 308 1.80 -9.08 0.06
N LEU A 309 1.53 -8.49 1.20
CA LEU A 309 2.48 -7.68 1.98
C LEU A 309 2.72 -8.39 3.32
N GLU A 310 3.97 -8.67 3.66
CA GLU A 310 4.33 -9.42 4.88
C GLU A 310 5.69 -8.98 5.45
N GLY A 311 6.01 -9.40 6.68
CA GLY A 311 7.29 -9.12 7.32
C GLY A 311 7.19 -8.10 8.44
N SER A 312 8.11 -7.14 8.49
CA SER A 312 8.21 -6.17 9.59
C SER A 312 6.91 -5.40 9.83
N THR A 313 6.55 -5.25 11.10
CA THR A 313 5.38 -4.50 11.55
C THR A 313 5.64 -3.00 11.66
N ASN A 314 6.90 -2.57 11.57
CA ASN A 314 7.24 -1.15 11.55
C ASN A 314 6.72 -0.52 10.24
N PRO A 315 5.86 0.51 10.29
CA PRO A 315 5.33 1.15 9.08
C PRO A 315 6.44 1.76 8.19
N HIS A 316 7.55 2.18 8.78
CA HIS A 316 8.70 2.79 8.09
C HIS A 316 9.81 1.78 7.72
N ALA A 317 9.56 0.48 7.90
CA ALA A 317 10.51 -0.55 7.51
C ALA A 317 10.80 -0.51 6.00
N PRO A 318 12.07 -0.74 5.59
CA PRO A 318 12.42 -0.82 4.17
C PRO A 318 11.64 -1.92 3.45
N LEU A 319 11.12 -1.60 2.27
CA LEU A 319 10.35 -2.53 1.44
C LEU A 319 11.21 -3.20 0.36
N ILE A 320 11.14 -4.51 0.27
CA ILE A 320 11.60 -5.30 -0.87
C ILE A 320 10.39 -5.73 -1.70
N LEU A 321 10.39 -5.44 -2.99
CA LEU A 321 9.34 -5.87 -3.93
C LEU A 321 9.87 -7.00 -4.81
N LEU A 322 9.10 -8.10 -4.89
CA LEU A 322 9.42 -9.29 -5.68
C LEU A 322 8.55 -9.37 -6.94
N SER A 323 9.18 -9.43 -8.11
CA SER A 323 8.51 -9.49 -9.42
C SER A 323 8.71 -10.84 -10.10
N ASN A 324 7.61 -11.48 -10.49
CA ASN A 324 7.62 -12.90 -10.87
C ASN A 324 8.13 -13.14 -12.29
N SER A 325 8.48 -14.41 -12.56
CA SER A 325 8.63 -14.91 -13.93
C SER A 325 7.30 -14.82 -14.68
N ILE A 326 7.37 -14.84 -16.01
CA ILE A 326 6.18 -15.05 -16.84
C ILE A 326 5.51 -16.37 -16.44
N LEU A 327 4.21 -16.47 -16.62
CA LEU A 327 3.41 -17.66 -16.34
C LEU A 327 3.26 -18.06 -14.87
N THR A 328 3.99 -17.49 -13.92
CA THR A 328 3.99 -17.97 -12.53
C THR A 328 3.12 -17.12 -11.59
N HIS A 329 2.97 -17.62 -10.36
CA HIS A 329 2.37 -16.91 -9.24
C HIS A 329 3.47 -16.38 -8.31
N TYR A 330 3.18 -15.37 -7.48
CA TYR A 330 4.15 -14.90 -6.48
C TYR A 330 4.54 -15.93 -5.41
N LYS A 331 3.92 -17.12 -5.44
CA LYS A 331 4.26 -18.25 -4.55
C LYS A 331 5.59 -18.91 -4.91
N ILE A 332 6.16 -18.62 -6.08
CA ILE A 332 7.55 -19.03 -6.41
C ILE A 332 8.58 -18.48 -5.41
N TRP A 333 8.21 -17.49 -4.58
CA TRP A 333 9.07 -16.88 -3.58
C TRP A 333 8.88 -17.44 -2.16
N ASP A 334 7.95 -18.39 -1.93
CA ASP A 334 7.60 -18.87 -0.58
C ASP A 334 8.81 -19.45 0.18
N ASP A 335 9.58 -20.32 -0.47
CA ASP A 335 10.75 -20.96 0.15
C ASP A 335 11.89 -19.96 0.39
N PHE A 336 12.12 -19.03 -0.55
CA PHE A 336 13.06 -17.92 -0.35
C PHE A 336 12.67 -17.06 0.86
N ILE A 337 11.39 -16.67 0.99
CA ILE A 337 10.92 -15.86 2.12
C ILE A 337 11.08 -16.61 3.43
N THR A 338 10.75 -17.90 3.44
CA THR A 338 10.96 -18.77 4.60
C THR A 338 12.44 -18.78 5.02
N SER A 339 13.36 -18.95 4.06
CA SER A 339 14.80 -18.88 4.33
C SER A 339 15.22 -17.48 4.81
N PHE A 340 14.74 -16.42 4.15
CA PHE A 340 15.11 -15.02 4.40
C PHE A 340 14.81 -14.59 5.83
N PHE A 341 13.68 -15.01 6.39
CA PHE A 341 13.29 -14.68 7.76
C PHE A 341 13.64 -15.73 8.81
N SER A 342 14.11 -16.91 8.43
CA SER A 342 14.58 -17.93 9.39
C SER A 342 16.10 -17.98 9.54
N SER A 343 16.83 -17.20 8.73
CA SER A 343 18.29 -17.17 8.74
C SER A 343 18.84 -16.58 10.05
N SER A 344 19.28 -17.45 10.96
CA SER A 344 19.90 -17.05 12.23
C SER A 344 21.19 -16.25 12.06
N SER A 345 21.85 -16.35 10.89
CA SER A 345 23.06 -15.58 10.59
C SER A 345 22.75 -14.14 10.14
N ARG A 346 21.48 -13.83 9.87
CA ARG A 346 21.00 -12.54 9.33
C ARG A 346 19.76 -12.03 10.05
N PRO A 347 19.78 -11.83 11.38
CA PRO A 347 18.62 -11.29 12.11
C PRO A 347 18.16 -9.92 11.59
N GLU A 348 19.05 -9.16 10.94
CA GLU A 348 18.73 -7.89 10.28
C GLU A 348 17.67 -8.03 9.18
N ASN A 349 17.40 -9.22 8.64
CA ASN A 349 16.38 -9.43 7.62
C ASN A 349 14.96 -9.15 8.13
N HIS A 350 14.71 -9.30 9.45
CA HIS A 350 13.42 -8.98 10.07
C HIS A 350 13.06 -7.48 10.01
N GLN A 351 14.01 -6.63 9.63
CA GLN A 351 13.73 -5.21 9.40
C GLN A 351 12.91 -4.98 8.12
N TYR A 352 12.90 -5.92 7.17
CA TYR A 352 12.27 -5.70 5.86
C TYR A 352 10.79 -6.04 5.87
N ARG A 353 10.05 -5.29 5.05
CA ARG A 353 8.73 -5.68 4.55
C ARG A 353 8.91 -6.27 3.15
N ILE A 354 8.23 -7.38 2.86
CA ILE A 354 8.23 -8.02 1.55
C ILE A 354 6.89 -7.78 0.88
N LEU A 355 6.93 -7.26 -0.34
CA LEU A 355 5.77 -7.14 -1.20
C LEU A 355 5.89 -8.08 -2.39
N ARG A 356 4.87 -8.90 -2.56
CA ARG A 356 4.68 -9.86 -3.64
C ARG A 356 3.41 -9.52 -4.39
N TYR A 357 3.39 -9.66 -5.71
CA TYR A 357 2.20 -9.33 -6.49
C TYR A 357 2.05 -10.22 -7.71
N LEU A 358 0.82 -10.36 -8.23
CA LEU A 358 0.58 -10.98 -9.52
C LEU A 358 0.77 -9.93 -10.60
N THR A 359 1.73 -10.18 -11.48
CA THR A 359 2.07 -9.28 -12.58
C THR A 359 0.90 -9.16 -13.56
N ARG A 360 0.75 -8.00 -14.18
CA ARG A 360 -0.16 -7.82 -15.32
C ARG A 360 0.11 -8.91 -16.37
N GLY A 361 -0.97 -9.49 -16.90
CA GLY A 361 -0.90 -10.66 -17.79
C GLY A 361 -0.98 -12.02 -17.06
N ARG A 362 -1.07 -12.05 -15.73
CA ARG A 362 -1.37 -13.31 -15.00
C ARG A 362 -2.86 -13.69 -15.02
N SER A 363 -3.74 -12.70 -15.09
CA SER A 363 -5.19 -12.91 -15.15
C SER A 363 -5.76 -12.31 -16.43
N ARG A 364 -7.02 -12.63 -16.76
CA ARG A 364 -7.74 -12.00 -17.88
C ARG A 364 -7.92 -10.49 -17.68
N ASN A 365 -7.99 -10.01 -16.44
CA ASN A 365 -8.01 -8.59 -16.13
C ASN A 365 -6.59 -8.02 -16.26
N CYS A 366 -6.18 -7.76 -17.50
CA CYS A 366 -4.84 -7.26 -17.85
C CYS A 366 -4.89 -5.99 -18.71
N GLY A 367 -6.08 -5.39 -18.84
CA GLY A 367 -6.30 -4.13 -19.54
C GLY A 367 -6.48 -4.30 -21.05
N GLN A 368 -6.64 -3.17 -21.72
CA GLN A 368 -6.81 -3.10 -23.19
C GLN A 368 -5.56 -2.58 -23.91
N GLN A 369 -4.66 -1.91 -23.18
CA GLN A 369 -3.40 -1.43 -23.76
C GLN A 369 -2.40 -2.57 -23.96
N PRO A 370 -1.51 -2.47 -24.96
CA PRO A 370 -0.40 -3.42 -25.12
C PRO A 370 0.46 -3.48 -23.87
N ILE A 371 0.85 -4.68 -23.45
CA ILE A 371 1.70 -4.87 -22.28
C ILE A 371 3.15 -4.74 -22.72
N THR A 372 3.80 -3.64 -22.34
CA THR A 372 5.23 -3.40 -22.58
C THR A 372 6.00 -3.42 -21.26
N LEU A 373 7.34 -3.47 -21.32
CA LEU A 373 8.17 -3.33 -20.12
C LEU A 373 7.93 -2.00 -19.38
N ASP A 374 7.50 -0.96 -20.10
CA ASP A 374 7.19 0.35 -19.52
C ASP A 374 5.90 0.33 -18.73
N VAL A 375 4.88 -0.37 -19.25
CA VAL A 375 3.63 -0.59 -18.51
C VAL A 375 3.93 -1.41 -17.25
N LEU A 376 4.74 -2.46 -17.34
CA LEU A 376 5.11 -3.27 -16.17
C LEU A 376 5.95 -2.49 -15.14
N ALA A 377 6.83 -1.60 -15.59
CA ALA A 377 7.57 -0.70 -14.70
C ALA A 377 6.65 0.33 -14.03
N ALA A 378 5.70 0.90 -14.78
CA ALA A 378 4.69 1.82 -14.25
C ALA A 378 3.73 1.13 -13.27
N ASP A 379 3.42 -0.15 -13.45
CA ASP A 379 2.67 -0.95 -12.49
C ASP A 379 3.42 -1.04 -11.14
N ILE A 380 4.74 -1.24 -11.15
CA ILE A 380 5.57 -1.20 -9.93
C ILE A 380 5.48 0.18 -9.25
N ILE A 381 5.59 1.27 -10.01
CA ILE A 381 5.47 2.63 -9.46
C ILE A 381 4.09 2.87 -8.86
N THR A 382 3.03 2.45 -9.56
CA THR A 382 1.65 2.52 -9.07
C THR A 382 1.49 1.77 -7.76
N ILE A 383 2.11 0.60 -7.64
CA ILE A 383 2.11 -0.21 -6.42
C ILE A 383 2.76 0.56 -5.27
N LEU A 384 3.95 1.14 -5.50
CA LEU A 384 4.67 1.92 -4.50
C LEU A 384 3.86 3.14 -4.06
N ASP A 385 3.28 3.89 -5.01
CA ASP A 385 2.46 5.07 -4.73
C ASP A 385 1.20 4.72 -3.92
N THR A 386 0.48 3.67 -4.31
CA THR A 386 -0.75 3.24 -3.62
C THR A 386 -0.48 2.77 -2.19
N LEU A 387 0.70 2.20 -1.94
CA LEU A 387 1.14 1.75 -0.62
C LEU A 387 1.94 2.83 0.14
N HIS A 388 2.04 4.04 -0.40
CA HIS A 388 2.74 5.18 0.20
C HIS A 388 4.23 4.90 0.46
N ILE A 389 4.87 4.19 -0.46
CA ILE A 389 6.29 3.81 -0.40
C ILE A 389 7.09 4.75 -1.32
N PRO A 390 7.84 5.71 -0.75
CA PRO A 390 8.55 6.70 -1.56
C PRO A 390 9.68 6.05 -2.37
N LYS A 391 10.33 5.03 -1.82
CA LYS A 391 11.45 4.33 -2.46
C LYS A 391 11.48 2.88 -2.00
N ALA A 392 11.54 1.94 -2.93
CA ALA A 392 11.78 0.54 -2.60
C ALA A 392 13.25 0.38 -2.17
N ALA A 393 13.50 -0.34 -1.07
CA ALA A 393 14.86 -0.68 -0.66
C ALA A 393 15.51 -1.60 -1.67
N ALA A 394 14.76 -2.59 -2.17
CA ALA A 394 15.18 -3.40 -3.29
C ALA A 394 14.01 -3.81 -4.20
N LEU A 395 14.28 -3.88 -5.50
CA LEU A 395 13.44 -4.52 -6.49
C LEU A 395 14.14 -5.81 -6.94
N ILE A 396 13.54 -6.96 -6.68
CA ILE A 396 14.10 -8.27 -7.04
C ILE A 396 13.12 -8.92 -8.01
N GLY A 397 13.60 -9.42 -9.14
CA GLY A 397 12.71 -10.07 -10.08
C GLY A 397 13.41 -11.12 -10.92
N VAL A 398 12.66 -12.10 -11.43
CA VAL A 398 13.21 -13.19 -12.24
C VAL A 398 12.61 -13.19 -13.65
N SER A 399 13.41 -13.46 -14.69
CA SER A 399 12.93 -13.60 -16.06
C SER A 399 12.21 -12.34 -16.56
N LEU A 400 10.93 -12.41 -16.91
CA LEU A 400 10.09 -11.23 -17.19
C LEU A 400 10.14 -10.22 -16.02
N GLY A 401 10.02 -10.69 -14.78
CA GLY A 401 10.16 -9.86 -13.60
C GLY A 401 11.57 -9.27 -13.46
N GLY A 402 12.61 -10.01 -13.88
CA GLY A 402 14.01 -9.55 -13.86
C GLY A 402 14.24 -8.37 -14.79
N VAL A 403 13.77 -8.47 -16.04
CA VAL A 403 13.86 -7.35 -17.00
C VAL A 403 12.92 -6.21 -16.60
N THR A 404 11.79 -6.52 -15.95
CA THR A 404 10.88 -5.49 -15.42
C THR A 404 11.56 -4.66 -14.33
N VAL A 405 12.16 -5.29 -13.32
CA VAL A 405 12.84 -4.54 -12.24
C VAL A 405 14.08 -3.80 -12.74
N LEU A 406 14.79 -4.35 -13.73
CA LEU A 406 15.86 -3.64 -14.42
C LEU A 406 15.31 -2.39 -15.12
N ASN A 407 14.26 -2.50 -15.93
CA ASN A 407 13.64 -1.36 -16.61
C ASN A 407 13.14 -0.30 -15.61
N THR A 408 12.52 -0.74 -14.50
CA THR A 408 12.10 0.17 -13.42
C THR A 408 13.28 0.92 -12.83
N ALA A 409 14.38 0.25 -12.53
CA ALA A 409 15.58 0.89 -11.99
C ALA A 409 16.15 1.92 -12.97
N LEU A 410 16.20 1.58 -14.27
CA LEU A 410 16.71 2.46 -15.32
C LEU A 410 15.86 3.72 -15.49
N LYS A 411 14.53 3.61 -15.41
CA LYS A 411 13.57 4.71 -15.65
C LYS A 411 13.23 5.52 -14.41
N TYR A 412 13.22 4.89 -13.24
CA TYR A 412 12.83 5.48 -11.96
C TYR A 412 13.93 5.24 -10.91
N PRO A 413 15.16 5.71 -11.15
CA PRO A 413 16.28 5.50 -10.23
C PRO A 413 16.05 6.13 -8.84
N GLU A 414 15.27 7.21 -8.76
CA GLU A 414 14.89 7.85 -7.50
C GLU A 414 13.94 6.98 -6.65
N ARG A 415 13.17 6.10 -7.29
CA ARG A 415 12.21 5.18 -6.65
C ARG A 415 12.81 3.81 -6.32
N THR A 416 14.05 3.56 -6.77
CA THR A 416 14.72 2.26 -6.63
C THR A 416 15.98 2.39 -5.80
N GLY A 417 16.08 1.70 -4.67
CA GLY A 417 17.32 1.62 -3.87
C GLY A 417 18.35 0.74 -4.54
N THR A 418 18.00 -0.53 -4.69
CA THR A 418 18.82 -1.57 -5.30
C THR A 418 17.97 -2.39 -6.26
N PHE A 419 18.54 -2.85 -7.38
CA PHE A 419 17.89 -3.88 -8.20
C PHE A 419 18.66 -5.21 -8.16
N ILE A 420 17.93 -6.32 -8.17
CA ILE A 420 18.49 -7.66 -8.39
C ILE A 420 17.69 -8.30 -9.52
N ALA A 421 18.27 -8.30 -10.71
CA ALA A 421 17.66 -8.87 -11.90
C ALA A 421 18.14 -10.31 -12.06
N CYS A 422 17.24 -11.26 -11.88
CA CYS A 422 17.51 -12.69 -11.91
C CYS A 422 17.16 -13.32 -13.26
N ASP A 423 18.00 -14.22 -13.75
CA ASP A 423 17.73 -15.13 -14.89
C ASP A 423 17.01 -14.45 -16.05
N THR A 424 17.60 -13.34 -16.52
CA THR A 424 16.98 -12.44 -17.51
C THR A 424 18.00 -11.93 -18.53
N ASN A 425 17.52 -11.17 -19.51
CA ASN A 425 18.35 -10.60 -20.56
C ASN A 425 18.08 -9.09 -20.72
N ALA A 426 19.07 -8.35 -21.19
CA ALA A 426 18.95 -6.92 -21.51
C ALA A 426 18.24 -6.66 -22.85
N LYS A 427 18.12 -7.69 -23.70
CA LYS A 427 17.52 -7.59 -25.02
C LYS A 427 16.74 -8.87 -25.38
N SER A 428 15.60 -8.70 -26.03
CA SER A 428 14.88 -9.82 -26.66
C SER A 428 15.77 -10.55 -27.69
N PRO A 429 15.85 -11.88 -27.66
CA PRO A 429 16.47 -12.66 -28.72
C PRO A 429 15.83 -12.38 -30.10
N ASN A 430 16.60 -12.53 -31.17
CA ASN A 430 16.03 -12.50 -32.52
C ASN A 430 15.05 -13.67 -32.69
N GLY A 431 13.87 -13.43 -33.28
CA GLY A 431 12.85 -14.47 -33.47
C GLY A 431 12.01 -14.79 -32.22
N ASN A 432 12.11 -14.00 -31.15
CA ASN A 432 11.42 -14.32 -29.89
C ASN A 432 9.89 -14.27 -30.04
N ARG A 433 9.36 -13.38 -30.90
CA ARG A 433 7.92 -13.28 -31.18
C ARG A 433 7.36 -14.59 -31.73
N GLU A 434 8.07 -15.21 -32.67
CA GLU A 434 7.69 -16.46 -33.31
C GLU A 434 7.70 -17.60 -32.29
N VAL A 435 8.75 -17.70 -31.47
CA VAL A 435 8.86 -18.70 -30.39
C VAL A 435 7.72 -18.58 -29.37
N TRP A 436 7.33 -17.36 -28.98
CA TRP A 436 6.18 -17.17 -28.09
C TRP A 436 4.85 -17.44 -28.79
N GLY A 437 4.74 -17.12 -30.09
CA GLY A 437 3.58 -17.47 -30.91
C GLY A 437 3.33 -18.99 -30.97
N GLU A 438 4.39 -19.79 -31.09
CA GLU A 438 4.28 -21.26 -31.05
C GLU A 438 3.78 -21.78 -29.69
N ARG A 439 4.21 -21.15 -28.59
CA ARG A 439 3.74 -21.48 -27.22
C ARG A 439 2.29 -21.10 -27.01
N ILE A 440 1.87 -19.93 -27.49
CA ILE A 440 0.46 -19.53 -27.51
C ILE A 440 -0.36 -20.57 -28.28
N ALA A 441 0.07 -20.92 -29.49
CA ALA A 441 -0.64 -21.89 -30.32
C ALA A 441 -0.71 -23.29 -29.67
N MET A 442 0.29 -23.68 -28.89
CA MET A 442 0.26 -24.91 -28.10
C MET A 442 -0.85 -24.88 -27.05
N ALA A 443 -0.92 -23.81 -26.25
CA ALA A 443 -1.97 -23.65 -25.25
C ALA A 443 -3.38 -23.55 -25.88
N GLU A 444 -3.51 -22.84 -27.00
CA GLU A 444 -4.78 -22.72 -27.74
C GLU A 444 -5.28 -24.07 -28.28
N ARG A 445 -4.37 -24.93 -28.78
CA ARG A 445 -4.73 -26.27 -29.27
C ARG A 445 -5.19 -27.20 -28.17
N GLU A 446 -4.63 -27.08 -26.96
CA GLU A 446 -5.06 -27.89 -25.81
C GLU A 446 -6.48 -27.52 -25.36
N ALA A 447 -6.89 -26.26 -25.57
CA ALA A 447 -8.22 -25.74 -25.21
C ALA A 447 -8.62 -26.03 -23.75
N ALA A 448 -7.64 -26.02 -22.85
CA ALA A 448 -7.85 -26.25 -21.43
C ALA A 448 -8.65 -25.11 -20.80
N VAL A 449 -9.49 -25.45 -19.82
CA VAL A 449 -10.30 -24.50 -19.04
C VAL A 449 -10.11 -24.72 -17.55
N ALA A 450 -10.18 -23.64 -16.76
CA ALA A 450 -10.18 -23.73 -15.31
C ALA A 450 -11.48 -24.38 -14.81
N THR A 451 -11.37 -25.29 -13.84
CA THR A 451 -12.52 -26.07 -13.34
C THR A 451 -13.53 -25.23 -12.56
N ASP A 452 -13.09 -24.14 -11.94
CA ASP A 452 -13.86 -23.27 -11.06
C ASP A 452 -14.55 -22.12 -11.80
N THR A 453 -13.89 -21.54 -12.80
CA THR A 453 -14.38 -20.36 -13.54
C THR A 453 -14.83 -20.68 -14.96
N GLY A 454 -14.40 -21.82 -15.53
CA GLY A 454 -14.61 -22.17 -16.94
C GLY A 454 -13.78 -21.33 -17.92
N GLU A 455 -12.86 -20.49 -17.43
CA GLU A 455 -12.04 -19.62 -18.27
C GLU A 455 -10.94 -20.40 -19.00
N PRO A 456 -10.59 -20.01 -20.25
CA PRO A 456 -9.43 -20.58 -20.94
C PRO A 456 -8.12 -20.36 -20.18
N ILE A 457 -7.38 -21.43 -19.99
CA ILE A 457 -6.08 -21.43 -19.31
C ILE A 457 -4.98 -21.98 -20.21
N VAL A 458 -3.73 -21.82 -19.77
CA VAL A 458 -2.54 -22.26 -20.51
C VAL A 458 -2.48 -23.77 -20.72
N GLY A 459 -2.98 -24.57 -19.77
CA GLY A 459 -3.04 -26.02 -19.92
C GLY A 459 -1.76 -26.76 -19.52
N GLY A 460 -1.83 -28.08 -19.49
CA GLY A 460 -0.79 -28.97 -18.99
C GLY A 460 0.39 -29.11 -19.95
N GLN A 461 0.16 -29.08 -21.26
CA GLN A 461 1.20 -29.34 -22.26
C GLN A 461 2.27 -28.25 -22.24
N LEU A 462 1.87 -26.98 -22.29
CA LEU A 462 2.82 -25.87 -22.21
C LEU A 462 3.46 -25.81 -20.82
N ALA A 463 2.71 -26.14 -19.76
CA ALA A 463 3.23 -26.15 -18.40
C ALA A 463 4.37 -27.16 -18.22
N GLU A 464 4.17 -28.40 -18.64
CA GLU A 464 5.18 -29.46 -18.57
C GLU A 464 6.44 -29.09 -19.36
N VAL A 465 6.30 -28.70 -20.63
CA VAL A 465 7.45 -28.32 -21.47
C VAL A 465 8.20 -27.11 -20.89
N THR A 466 7.49 -26.14 -20.32
CA THR A 466 8.10 -24.95 -19.73
C THR A 466 8.87 -25.29 -18.46
N VAL A 467 8.27 -26.04 -17.54
CA VAL A 467 8.89 -26.39 -16.26
C VAL A 467 10.04 -27.38 -16.44
N CYS A 468 9.93 -28.32 -17.38
CA CYS A 468 11.02 -29.22 -17.77
C CYS A 468 12.28 -28.47 -18.24
N ARG A 469 12.14 -27.26 -18.80
CA ARG A 469 13.27 -26.41 -19.20
C ARG A 469 13.81 -25.56 -18.05
N TRP A 470 12.97 -25.20 -17.10
CA TRP A 470 13.34 -24.24 -16.05
C TRP A 470 14.19 -24.84 -14.94
N PHE A 471 14.09 -26.15 -14.66
CA PHE A 471 14.83 -26.79 -13.56
C PHE A 471 16.04 -27.57 -14.10
N VAL A 472 17.09 -27.72 -13.31
CA VAL A 472 18.25 -28.52 -13.70
C VAL A 472 17.91 -30.01 -13.75
N LYS A 473 18.56 -30.74 -14.67
CA LYS A 473 18.46 -32.21 -14.71
C LYS A 473 18.96 -32.80 -13.40
N GLY A 474 18.15 -33.65 -12.77
CA GLY A 474 18.40 -34.20 -11.42
C GLY A 474 17.70 -33.44 -10.28
N GLY A 475 17.14 -32.25 -10.52
CA GLY A 475 16.25 -31.56 -9.57
C GLY A 475 14.89 -32.26 -9.38
N TYR A 476 14.61 -33.26 -10.21
CA TYR A 476 13.38 -34.06 -10.24
C TYR A 476 13.46 -35.38 -9.45
N ASP A 477 14.67 -35.89 -9.22
CA ASP A 477 14.91 -37.32 -8.90
C ASP A 477 15.20 -37.59 -7.42
N ASP A 478 14.96 -36.63 -6.50
CA ASP A 478 15.22 -36.85 -5.07
C ASP A 478 14.06 -37.54 -4.32
N GLY A 479 12.89 -37.73 -4.96
CA GLY A 479 11.69 -38.29 -4.33
C GLY A 479 11.20 -37.51 -3.10
N GLY A 480 11.64 -36.25 -2.96
CA GLY A 480 11.52 -35.42 -1.77
C GLY A 480 10.96 -34.02 -2.07
N GLN A 481 11.59 -32.98 -1.52
CA GLN A 481 11.10 -31.60 -1.64
C GLN A 481 11.21 -31.03 -3.06
N GLY A 482 12.18 -31.51 -3.86
CA GLY A 482 12.37 -31.07 -5.25
C GLY A 482 11.14 -31.37 -6.13
N GLU A 483 10.61 -32.58 -6.05
CA GLU A 483 9.42 -32.99 -6.82
C GLU A 483 8.19 -32.14 -6.45
N GLY A 484 8.01 -31.84 -5.16
CA GLY A 484 6.93 -30.98 -4.67
C GLY A 484 7.00 -29.56 -5.25
N ARG A 485 8.19 -28.97 -5.30
CA ARG A 485 8.44 -27.64 -5.88
C ARG A 485 8.16 -27.61 -7.37
N VAL A 486 8.67 -28.60 -8.12
CA VAL A 486 8.41 -28.73 -9.55
C VAL A 486 6.90 -28.81 -9.81
N ARG A 487 6.19 -29.68 -9.09
CA ARG A 487 4.74 -29.85 -9.22
C ARG A 487 3.98 -28.55 -8.94
N ALA A 488 4.38 -27.82 -7.90
CA ALA A 488 3.77 -26.54 -7.55
C ALA A 488 3.97 -25.49 -8.66
N VAL A 489 5.17 -25.40 -9.24
CA VAL A 489 5.43 -24.48 -10.37
C VAL A 489 4.66 -24.90 -11.63
N THR A 490 4.60 -26.21 -11.94
CA THR A 490 3.79 -26.72 -13.06
C THR A 490 2.33 -26.33 -12.92
N GLU A 491 1.77 -26.45 -11.72
CA GLU A 491 0.39 -26.05 -11.44
C GLU A 491 0.18 -24.53 -11.60
N MET A 492 1.14 -23.71 -11.15
CA MET A 492 1.09 -22.26 -11.38
C MET A 492 1.07 -21.93 -12.87
N VAL A 493 1.93 -22.56 -13.67
CA VAL A 493 1.97 -22.33 -15.12
C VAL A 493 0.68 -22.80 -15.79
N ARG A 494 0.22 -24.01 -15.46
CA ARG A 494 -0.99 -24.63 -16.00
C ARG A 494 -2.22 -23.73 -15.81
N GLY A 495 -2.40 -23.20 -14.60
CA GLY A 495 -3.55 -22.38 -14.23
C GLY A 495 -3.49 -20.92 -14.65
N ASN A 496 -2.52 -20.49 -15.47
CA ASN A 496 -2.50 -19.10 -15.96
C ASN A 496 -3.64 -18.85 -16.95
N SER A 497 -4.22 -17.66 -16.94
CA SER A 497 -5.17 -17.22 -17.96
C SER A 497 -4.52 -17.24 -19.34
N LEU A 498 -5.16 -17.89 -20.32
CA LEU A 498 -4.67 -17.91 -21.70
C LEU A 498 -4.70 -16.51 -22.33
N GLU A 499 -5.75 -15.71 -22.06
CA GLU A 499 -5.83 -14.33 -22.52
C GLU A 499 -4.73 -13.47 -21.89
N GLY A 500 -4.56 -13.58 -20.57
CA GLY A 500 -3.51 -12.87 -19.84
C GLY A 500 -2.12 -13.22 -20.38
N PHE A 501 -1.86 -14.52 -20.60
CA PHE A 501 -0.61 -15.00 -21.18
C PHE A 501 -0.35 -14.40 -22.55
N ARG A 502 -1.34 -14.44 -23.47
CA ARG A 502 -1.21 -13.89 -24.83
C ARG A 502 -0.78 -12.43 -24.84
N LYS A 503 -1.43 -11.60 -24.02
CA LYS A 503 -1.10 -10.18 -23.89
C LYS A 503 0.23 -9.97 -23.15
N GLY A 504 0.47 -10.73 -22.09
CA GLY A 504 1.63 -10.57 -21.22
C GLY A 504 2.97 -10.86 -21.90
N VAL A 505 3.00 -11.84 -22.82
CA VAL A 505 4.24 -12.16 -23.57
C VAL A 505 4.62 -11.10 -24.61
N GLU A 506 3.73 -10.20 -24.98
CA GLU A 506 4.04 -9.11 -25.91
C GLU A 506 5.19 -8.24 -25.38
N ALA A 507 5.30 -8.08 -24.05
CA ALA A 507 6.39 -7.38 -23.39
C ALA A 507 7.77 -7.99 -23.69
N LEU A 508 7.81 -9.27 -24.07
CA LEU A 508 9.03 -10.01 -24.38
C LEU A 508 9.34 -10.10 -25.88
N PHE A 509 8.42 -9.68 -26.76
CA PHE A 509 8.60 -9.81 -28.21
C PHE A 509 9.79 -9.01 -28.71
N GLN A 510 9.93 -7.77 -28.25
CA GLN A 510 10.97 -6.88 -28.71
C GLN A 510 11.26 -5.78 -27.68
N TYR A 511 12.39 -5.90 -27.00
CA TYR A 511 12.98 -4.82 -26.19
C TYR A 511 14.51 -4.84 -26.32
N ASP A 512 15.14 -3.70 -26.05
CA ASP A 512 16.59 -3.55 -25.97
C ASP A 512 16.91 -2.44 -24.97
N LEU A 513 17.41 -2.80 -23.79
CA LEU A 513 17.70 -1.87 -22.69
C LEU A 513 19.20 -1.51 -22.60
N ARG A 514 20.02 -1.98 -23.54
CA ARG A 514 21.48 -1.91 -23.43
C ARG A 514 21.99 -0.47 -23.43
N GLU A 515 21.31 0.42 -24.15
CA GLU A 515 21.68 1.84 -24.20
C GLU A 515 21.37 2.53 -22.85
N GLU A 516 20.19 2.29 -22.30
CA GLU A 516 19.75 2.80 -21.01
C GLU A 516 20.64 2.28 -19.88
N MET A 517 21.02 1.00 -19.92
CA MET A 517 21.97 0.40 -18.99
C MET A 517 23.31 1.17 -18.96
N GLY A 518 23.85 1.56 -20.11
CA GLY A 518 25.09 2.35 -20.20
C GLY A 518 24.96 3.76 -19.60
N ARG A 519 23.74 4.30 -19.59
CA ARG A 519 23.42 5.62 -19.01
C ARG A 519 23.03 5.56 -17.54
N TYR A 520 22.78 4.38 -16.99
CA TYR A 520 22.33 4.22 -15.61
C TYR A 520 23.31 4.82 -14.60
N ARG A 521 22.78 5.59 -13.65
CA ARG A 521 23.51 6.17 -12.51
C ARG A 521 22.72 6.04 -11.19
N GLY A 522 21.73 5.15 -11.16
CA GLY A 522 20.76 5.06 -10.06
C GLY A 522 21.21 4.26 -8.83
N GLY A 523 22.46 3.80 -8.79
CA GLY A 523 23.05 3.11 -7.64
C GLY A 523 23.42 1.65 -7.91
N ARG A 524 23.29 0.83 -6.87
CA ARG A 524 23.77 -0.56 -6.85
C ARG A 524 22.78 -1.52 -7.52
N GLY A 525 23.34 -2.51 -8.21
CA GLY A 525 22.56 -3.56 -8.85
C GLY A 525 23.25 -4.90 -8.82
N ALA A 526 22.52 -5.97 -9.05
CA ALA A 526 23.10 -7.29 -9.27
C ALA A 526 22.38 -8.03 -10.38
N PHE A 527 23.15 -8.80 -11.14
CA PHE A 527 22.67 -9.83 -12.03
C PHE A 527 22.93 -11.18 -11.37
N LEU A 528 21.86 -11.81 -10.89
CA LEU A 528 21.90 -13.08 -10.17
C LEU A 528 21.36 -14.18 -11.08
N VAL A 529 22.06 -15.29 -11.22
CA VAL A 529 21.67 -16.32 -12.20
C VAL A 529 21.87 -17.72 -11.67
N GLY A 530 20.97 -18.64 -12.01
CA GLY A 530 21.20 -20.06 -11.83
C GLY A 530 22.28 -20.56 -12.79
N GLU A 531 23.28 -21.25 -12.26
CA GLU A 531 24.41 -21.77 -13.05
C GLU A 531 23.98 -22.62 -14.26
N GLY A 532 22.87 -23.34 -14.14
CA GLY A 532 22.31 -24.24 -15.15
C GLY A 532 21.35 -23.59 -16.15
N ASP A 533 21.10 -22.28 -16.09
CA ASP A 533 20.13 -21.61 -16.98
C ASP A 533 20.68 -21.29 -18.38
N GLY A 534 21.06 -22.35 -19.09
CA GLY A 534 21.46 -22.31 -20.49
C GLY A 534 22.54 -21.27 -20.77
N VAL A 535 22.20 -20.25 -21.57
CA VAL A 535 23.15 -19.19 -21.99
C VAL A 535 23.14 -17.96 -21.09
N LEU A 536 22.20 -17.87 -20.13
CA LEU A 536 22.04 -16.68 -19.30
C LEU A 536 23.23 -16.42 -18.38
N PRO A 537 23.92 -17.40 -17.77
CA PRO A 537 25.10 -17.13 -16.95
C PRO A 537 26.19 -16.37 -17.69
N ARG A 538 26.42 -16.70 -18.96
CA ARG A 538 27.35 -15.95 -19.81
C ARG A 538 26.79 -14.57 -20.15
N THR A 539 25.54 -14.52 -20.60
CA THR A 539 24.90 -13.27 -21.07
C THR A 539 24.81 -12.23 -19.95
N MET A 540 24.40 -12.64 -18.75
CA MET A 540 24.26 -11.78 -17.58
C MET A 540 25.62 -11.32 -17.03
N ARG A 541 26.68 -12.14 -17.17
CA ARG A 541 28.06 -11.69 -16.91
C ARG A 541 28.48 -10.59 -17.88
N GLU A 542 28.13 -10.72 -19.16
CA GLU A 542 28.38 -9.68 -20.17
C GLU A 542 27.55 -8.41 -19.87
N MET A 543 26.32 -8.55 -19.35
CA MET A 543 25.45 -7.43 -18.95
C MET A 543 26.05 -6.55 -17.85
N VAL A 544 26.84 -7.09 -16.92
CA VAL A 544 27.59 -6.27 -15.95
C VAL A 544 28.46 -5.23 -16.67
N GLY A 545 29.14 -5.64 -17.75
CA GLY A 545 29.99 -4.75 -18.54
C GLY A 545 29.22 -3.70 -19.35
N MET A 546 27.90 -3.87 -19.52
CA MET A 546 27.03 -2.92 -20.21
C MET A 546 26.51 -1.81 -19.29
N MET A 547 26.61 -1.99 -17.97
CA MET A 547 26.15 -0.99 -17.01
C MET A 547 27.05 0.24 -17.03
N GLY A 548 26.44 1.40 -16.79
CA GLY A 548 27.13 2.67 -16.70
C GLY A 548 28.28 2.63 -15.69
N LYS A 549 29.45 3.14 -16.10
CA LYS A 549 30.64 3.26 -15.24
C LYS A 549 30.54 4.56 -14.44
N GLY A 550 30.48 4.45 -13.11
CA GLY A 550 30.51 5.57 -12.16
C GLY A 550 30.95 5.08 -10.78
N GLU A 551 31.38 5.98 -9.90
CA GLU A 551 31.93 5.62 -8.57
C GLU A 551 30.96 4.80 -7.71
N GLU A 552 29.65 4.98 -7.90
CA GLU A 552 28.58 4.26 -7.18
C GLU A 552 27.81 3.22 -8.02
N SER A 553 28.09 3.13 -9.33
CA SER A 553 27.36 2.26 -10.27
C SER A 553 28.16 0.99 -10.55
N ALA A 554 28.15 0.07 -9.58
CA ALA A 554 28.70 -1.27 -9.75
C ALA A 554 27.56 -2.28 -9.75
N ALA A 555 27.31 -2.91 -10.89
CA ALA A 555 26.48 -4.11 -10.94
C ALA A 555 27.36 -5.33 -10.60
N GLU A 556 26.91 -6.15 -9.64
CA GLU A 556 27.60 -7.39 -9.30
C GLU A 556 27.06 -8.57 -10.13
N PHE A 557 27.92 -9.56 -10.39
CA PHE A 557 27.50 -10.83 -10.97
C PHE A 557 27.48 -11.91 -9.90
N LEU A 558 26.31 -12.47 -9.63
CA LEU A 558 26.08 -13.48 -8.60
C LEU A 558 25.57 -14.77 -9.25
N VAL A 559 26.04 -15.92 -8.76
CA VAL A 559 25.67 -17.24 -9.32
C VAL A 559 25.14 -18.12 -8.20
N VAL A 560 23.99 -18.73 -8.44
CA VAL A 560 23.44 -19.81 -7.61
C VAL A 560 23.84 -21.14 -8.23
N GLU A 561 24.77 -21.83 -7.58
CA GLU A 561 25.33 -23.08 -8.06
C GLU A 561 24.25 -24.18 -8.11
N SER A 562 24.29 -25.01 -9.16
CA SER A 562 23.33 -26.12 -9.36
C SER A 562 21.84 -25.71 -9.38
N ALA A 563 21.52 -24.50 -9.84
CA ALA A 563 20.14 -24.06 -10.07
C ALA A 563 19.92 -23.69 -11.53
N GLY A 564 18.68 -23.83 -12.02
CA GLY A 564 18.23 -23.42 -13.34
C GLY A 564 17.60 -22.03 -13.31
N HIS A 565 16.54 -21.85 -14.10
CA HIS A 565 15.87 -20.57 -14.35
C HIS A 565 15.11 -20.00 -13.14
N LEU A 566 14.82 -20.82 -12.12
CA LEU A 566 14.13 -20.41 -10.90
C LEU A 566 15.00 -20.68 -9.66
N PRO A 567 16.13 -19.98 -9.50
CA PRO A 567 17.09 -20.30 -8.44
C PRO A 567 16.52 -20.08 -7.03
N MET A 568 15.57 -19.16 -6.86
CA MET A 568 14.86 -18.95 -5.59
C MET A 568 13.95 -20.13 -5.19
N VAL A 569 13.57 -20.98 -6.15
CA VAL A 569 12.77 -22.19 -5.92
C VAL A 569 13.69 -23.39 -5.74
N GLU A 570 14.69 -23.55 -6.61
CA GLU A 570 15.56 -24.73 -6.59
C GLU A 570 16.52 -24.73 -5.40
N ARG A 571 17.11 -23.57 -5.08
CA ARG A 571 18.14 -23.40 -4.05
C ARG A 571 17.85 -22.18 -3.17
N PRO A 572 16.72 -22.18 -2.43
CA PRO A 572 16.24 -21.01 -1.70
C PRO A 572 17.24 -20.49 -0.66
N GLU A 573 17.96 -21.36 0.04
CA GLU A 573 18.95 -20.97 1.06
C GLU A 573 20.16 -20.29 0.41
N ARG A 574 20.66 -20.85 -0.69
CA ARG A 574 21.78 -20.24 -1.41
C ARG A 574 21.40 -18.91 -2.06
N PHE A 575 20.19 -18.84 -2.61
CA PHE A 575 19.64 -17.60 -3.15
C PHE A 575 19.52 -16.53 -2.05
N GLU A 576 19.02 -16.92 -0.87
CA GLU A 576 18.93 -16.07 0.32
C GLU A 576 20.30 -15.52 0.74
N GLU A 577 21.30 -16.38 0.91
CA GLU A 577 22.65 -15.97 1.30
C GLU A 577 23.23 -14.88 0.38
N LEU A 578 23.04 -15.04 -0.94
CA LEU A 578 23.53 -14.09 -1.94
C LEU A 578 22.75 -12.79 -1.91
N VAL A 579 21.43 -12.84 -1.80
CA VAL A 579 20.56 -11.65 -1.72
C VAL A 579 20.85 -10.88 -0.44
N SER A 580 20.79 -11.52 0.73
CA SER A 580 21.06 -10.89 2.02
C SER A 580 22.49 -10.36 2.10
N GLY A 581 23.45 -11.13 1.58
CA GLY A 581 24.85 -10.71 1.48
C GLY A 581 25.01 -9.46 0.62
N PHE A 582 24.30 -9.35 -0.49
CA PHE A 582 24.34 -8.18 -1.35
C PHE A 582 23.63 -6.96 -0.73
N LEU A 583 22.46 -7.15 -0.12
CA LEU A 583 21.71 -6.08 0.55
C LEU A 583 22.44 -5.55 1.79
N GLY A 584 23.18 -6.40 2.52
CA GLY A 584 23.87 -6.04 3.76
C GLY A 584 25.21 -5.31 3.57
N ARG A 585 25.83 -5.38 2.39
CA ARG A 585 27.02 -4.56 2.06
C ARG A 585 26.55 -3.10 1.97
N ARG A 586 27.11 -2.17 2.74
CA ARG A 586 26.83 -0.72 2.62
C ARG A 586 27.88 -0.06 1.76
#